data_AF-A0A2V9TZL9-F1
#
_entry.id   AF-A0A2V9TZL9-F1
#
_cell.length_a   1.000
_cell.length_b   1.000
_cell.length_c   1.000
_cell.angle_alpha   90.00
_cell.angle_beta   90.00
_cell.angle_gamma   90.00
#
_symmetry.space_group_name_H-M   'P 1'
#
loop_
_entity.id
_entity.type
_entity.pdbx_description
1 polymer ?
#
loop_
_entity_poly.entity_id
_entity_poly.type
_entity_poly.pdbx_seq_one_letter_code
_entity_poly.pdbx_strand_id
1 'polypeptide(L)'
;MHSQSVRDGLLLALIAGYEEDPLQFLMLSKPTVDSSLAREVVAELRNEGHVEEQIRGVIRLTARGYREYGSKSWPGFRKAESQAFIF
;
A
#
# COMPACT_ATOMS: atom_id res chain seq x y z
N MET A 1 16.54 -3.22 2.54
CA MET A 1 15.80 -3.62 3.76
C MET A 1 14.76 -2.59 4.17
N HIS A 2 15.05 -1.27 4.20
CA HIS A 2 14.03 -0.26 4.60
C HIS A 2 12.91 -0.04 3.58
N SER A 3 13.19 -0.17 2.27
CA SER A 3 12.19 -0.07 1.20
C SER A 3 11.11 -1.14 1.27
N GLN A 4 11.50 -2.37 1.59
CA GLN A 4 10.59 -3.51 1.75
C GLN A 4 9.64 -3.28 2.92
N SER A 5 10.11 -2.83 4.08
CA SER A 5 9.24 -2.57 5.24
C SER A 5 8.20 -1.47 4.97
N VAL A 6 8.58 -0.40 4.26
CA VAL A 6 7.65 0.68 3.88
C VAL A 6 6.62 0.17 2.88
N ARG A 7 7.06 -0.58 1.87
CA ARG A 7 6.16 -1.20 0.88
C ARG A 7 5.20 -2.18 1.52
N ASP A 8 5.69 -3.03 2.41
CA ASP A 8 4.88 -4.04 3.07
C ASP A 8 3.81 -3.36 3.93
N GLY A 9 4.18 -2.40 4.76
CA GLY A 9 3.20 -1.68 5.56
C GLY A 9 2.14 -0.95 4.71
N LEU A 10 2.55 -0.30 3.62
CA LEU A 10 1.63 0.38 2.71
C LEU A 10 0.64 -0.60 2.06
N LEU A 11 1.13 -1.75 1.59
CA LEU A 11 0.30 -2.77 0.95
C LEU A 11 -0.73 -3.34 1.93
N LEU A 12 -0.40 -3.53 3.20
CA LEU A 12 -1.36 -4.01 4.20
C LEU A 12 -2.51 -3.04 4.42
N ALA A 13 -2.19 -1.75 4.58
CA ALA A 13 -3.21 -0.72 4.74
C ALA A 13 -4.13 -0.66 3.51
N LEU A 14 -3.55 -0.78 2.32
CA LEU A 14 -4.28 -0.80 1.05
C LEU A 14 -5.13 -2.08 0.87
N ILE A 15 -4.63 -3.24 1.29
CA ILE A 15 -5.37 -4.51 1.25
C ILE A 15 -6.55 -4.46 2.21
N ALA A 16 -6.33 -4.00 3.45
CA ALA A 16 -7.39 -3.85 4.44
C ALA A 16 -8.47 -2.89 3.93
N GLY A 17 -8.09 -1.72 3.42
CA GLY A 17 -9.04 -0.77 2.84
C GLY A 17 -9.79 -1.35 1.63
N TYR A 18 -9.12 -2.14 0.77
CA TYR A 18 -9.77 -2.80 -0.36
C TYR A 18 -10.73 -3.91 0.06
N GLU A 19 -10.43 -4.66 1.13
CA GLU A 19 -11.32 -5.69 1.69
C GLU A 19 -12.57 -5.07 2.34
N GLU A 20 -12.45 -3.87 2.92
CA GLU A 20 -13.58 -3.10 3.45
C GLU A 20 -14.43 -2.46 2.33
N ASP A 21 -13.80 -1.70 1.43
CA ASP A 21 -14.43 -1.09 0.26
C ASP A 21 -13.40 -0.93 -0.90
N PRO A 22 -13.52 -1.71 -1.99
CA PRO A 22 -12.64 -1.64 -3.17
C PRO A 22 -12.61 -0.27 -3.88
N LEU A 23 -13.61 0.58 -3.64
CA LEU A 23 -13.71 1.92 -4.25
C LEU A 23 -13.14 3.02 -3.34
N GLN A 24 -12.84 2.70 -2.08
CA GLN A 24 -12.34 3.68 -1.13
C GLN A 24 -10.88 4.03 -1.43
N PHE A 25 -10.59 5.33 -1.37
CA PHE A 25 -9.23 5.84 -1.36
C PHE A 25 -8.73 6.01 0.07
N LEU A 26 -7.51 5.57 0.31
CA LEU A 26 -6.78 5.75 1.55
C LEU A 26 -5.91 7.01 1.44
N MET A 27 -6.05 7.88 2.43
CA MET A 27 -5.20 9.06 2.57
C MET A 27 -3.99 8.72 3.42
N LEU A 28 -2.81 8.79 2.83
CA LEU A 28 -1.54 8.61 3.51
C LEU A 28 -1.28 9.79 4.44
N SER A 29 -0.74 9.49 5.63
CA SER A 29 -0.27 10.53 6.55
C SER A 29 0.81 11.41 5.91
N LYS A 30 0.88 12.66 6.38
CA LYS A 30 1.87 13.65 5.94
C LYS A 30 3.32 13.15 5.99
N PRO A 31 3.80 12.45 7.05
CA PRO A 31 5.15 11.90 7.07
C PRO A 31 5.41 10.89 5.94
N THR A 32 4.41 10.09 5.59
CA THR A 32 4.48 9.11 4.49
C THR A 32 4.57 9.82 3.15
N VAL A 33 3.78 10.88 2.94
CA VAL A 33 3.83 11.69 1.70
C VAL A 33 5.14 12.46 1.57
N ASP A 34 5.73 12.90 2.69
CA ASP A 34 6.99 13.64 2.71
C ASP A 34 8.21 12.72 2.52
N SER A 35 8.10 11.44 2.91
CA SER A 35 9.14 10.43 2.71
C SER A 35 9.42 10.18 1.23
N SER A 36 10.65 10.47 0.80
CA SER A 36 11.09 10.19 -0.59
C SER A 36 10.97 8.71 -0.94
N LEU A 37 11.29 7.84 0.01
CA LEU A 37 11.21 6.39 -0.16
C LEU A 37 9.77 5.91 -0.35
N ALA A 38 8.83 6.39 0.47
CA ALA A 38 7.43 6.00 0.34
C ALA A 38 6.83 6.52 -0.99
N ARG A 39 7.21 7.72 -1.41
CA ARG A 39 6.81 8.26 -2.72
C ARG A 39 7.32 7.43 -3.89
N GLU A 40 8.56 6.95 -3.81
CA GLU A 40 9.14 6.07 -4.82
C GLU A 40 8.35 4.76 -4.90
N VAL A 41 8.05 4.13 -3.76
CA VAL A 41 7.25 2.90 -3.70
C VAL A 41 5.83 3.11 -4.25
N VAL A 42 5.15 4.20 -3.91
CA VAL A 42 3.83 4.53 -4.47
C VAL A 42 3.91 4.72 -5.98
N ALA A 43 4.93 5.42 -6.46
CA ALA A 43 5.12 5.64 -7.89
C ALA A 43 5.38 4.33 -8.65
N GLU A 44 6.18 3.42 -8.10
CA GLU A 44 6.41 2.08 -8.64
C GLU A 44 5.10 1.30 -8.75
N LEU A 45 4.37 1.16 -7.65
CA LEU A 45 3.09 0.42 -7.60
C LEU A 45 2.05 1.02 -8.56
N ARG A 46 2.04 2.34 -8.72
CA ARG A 46 1.16 3.02 -9.68
C ARG A 46 1.59 2.75 -11.12
N ASN A 47 2.88 2.85 -11.42
CA ASN A 47 3.41 2.59 -12.77
C ASN A 47 3.20 1.13 -13.20
N GLU A 48 3.25 0.20 -12.26
CA GLU A 48 2.96 -1.22 -12.49
C GLU A 48 1.46 -1.52 -12.59
N GLY A 49 0.60 -0.57 -12.19
CA GLY A 49 -0.85 -0.67 -12.24
C GLY A 49 -1.46 -1.43 -11.06
N HIS A 50 -0.76 -1.52 -9.94
CA HIS A 50 -1.26 -2.10 -8.69
C HIS A 50 -2.04 -1.09 -7.86
N VAL A 51 -1.68 0.19 -7.94
CA VAL A 51 -2.29 1.28 -7.17
C VAL A 51 -2.76 2.38 -8.13
N GLU A 52 -3.89 3.01 -7.78
CA GLU A 52 -4.31 4.27 -8.38
C GLU A 52 -4.06 5.41 -7.40
N GLU A 53 -3.56 6.54 -7.90
CA GLU A 53 -3.34 7.76 -7.13
C GLU A 53 -4.19 8.88 -7.73
N GLN A 54 -5.18 9.37 -6.97
CA GLN A 54 -6.07 10.43 -7.45
C GLN A 54 -5.40 11.80 -7.29
N ILE A 55 -4.86 12.05 -6.10
CA ILE A 55 -4.01 13.19 -5.79
C ILE A 55 -2.86 12.69 -4.92
N ARG A 56 -1.82 13.51 -4.76
CA ARG A 56 -0.63 13.11 -4.01
C ARG A 56 -0.99 12.63 -2.60
N GLY A 57 -0.68 11.37 -2.31
CA GLY A 57 -0.96 10.73 -1.03
C GLY A 57 -2.40 10.24 -0.83
N VAL A 58 -3.25 10.31 -1.84
CA VAL A 58 -4.59 9.71 -1.82
C VAL A 58 -4.62 8.60 -2.85
N ILE A 59 -4.51 7.37 -2.34
CA ILE A 59 -4.26 6.18 -3.15
C ILE A 59 -5.25 5.08 -2.85
N ARG A 60 -5.50 4.21 -3.83
CA ARG A 60 -6.28 2.98 -3.62
C ARG A 60 -5.63 1.78 -4.29
N LEU A 61 -5.90 0.61 -3.75
CA LEU A 61 -5.51 -0.63 -4.40
C LEU A 61 -6.42 -0.89 -5.61
N THR A 62 -5.84 -1.34 -6.71
CA THR A 62 -6.61 -1.80 -7.87
C THR A 62 -6.97 -3.28 -7.71
N ALA A 63 -7.96 -3.75 -8.47
CA ALA A 63 -8.26 -5.18 -8.53
C ALA A 63 -7.05 -6.03 -8.96
N ARG A 64 -6.15 -5.46 -9.80
CA ARG A 64 -4.89 -6.12 -10.17
C ARG A 64 -3.94 -6.20 -8.99
N GLY A 65 -3.73 -5.08 -8.29
CA GLY A 65 -2.92 -5.03 -7.08
C GLY A 65 -3.39 -6.01 -6.01
N TYR A 66 -4.71 -6.10 -5.79
CA TYR A 66 -5.29 -7.05 -4.84
C TYR A 66 -5.11 -8.51 -5.26
N ARG A 67 -5.22 -8.84 -6.56
CA ARG A 67 -4.96 -10.21 -7.02
C ARG A 67 -3.53 -10.66 -6.78
N GLU A 68 -2.58 -9.74 -6.91
CA GLU A 68 -1.15 -10.02 -6.76
C GLU A 68 -0.72 -10.03 -5.28
N TYR A 69 -1.19 -9.06 -4.50
CA TYR A 69 -0.74 -8.84 -3.12
C TYR A 69 -1.76 -9.21 -2.05
N GLY A 70 -2.98 -9.61 -2.43
CA GLY A 70 -4.03 -9.95 -1.47
C GLY A 70 -3.61 -11.03 -0.47
N SER A 71 -4.32 -11.08 0.64
CA SER A 71 -4.04 -11.89 1.84
C SER A 71 -3.71 -13.37 1.59
N LYS A 72 -4.16 -13.94 0.46
CA LYS A 72 -3.86 -15.33 0.05
C LYS A 72 -2.61 -15.50 -0.83
N SER A 73 -2.20 -14.45 -1.53
CA SER A 73 -1.12 -14.49 -2.53
C SER A 73 0.22 -13.97 -1.98
N TRP A 74 0.20 -13.16 -0.92
CA TRP A 74 1.38 -12.42 -0.50
C TRP A 74 2.05 -12.95 0.78
N PRO A 75 3.29 -13.47 0.71
CA PRO A 75 4.02 -13.99 1.87
C PRO A 75 4.41 -12.93 2.92
N GLY A 76 4.30 -11.63 2.60
CA GLY A 76 4.55 -10.53 3.54
C GLY A 76 3.48 -10.39 4.63
N PHE A 77 2.25 -10.87 4.36
CA PHE A 77 1.11 -10.76 5.27
C PHE A 77 1.40 -11.38 6.65
N ARG A 78 1.94 -12.62 6.69
CA ARG A 78 2.29 -13.32 7.95
C ARG A 78 3.41 -12.65 8.76
N LYS A 79 4.19 -11.76 8.15
CA LYS A 79 5.34 -11.13 8.81
C LYS A 79 4.98 -9.79 9.45
N ALA A 80 3.94 -9.14 8.93
CA ALA A 80 3.58 -7.79 9.35
C ALA A 80 2.54 -7.73 10.48
N GLU A 81 1.84 -8.82 10.79
CA GLU A 81 1.03 -8.94 12.02
C GLU A 81 1.86 -8.69 13.31
N SER A 82 3.19 -8.77 13.22
CA SER A 82 4.12 -8.46 14.32
C SER A 82 4.61 -7.01 14.38
N GLN A 83 4.31 -6.16 13.40
CA GLN A 83 4.70 -4.74 13.40
C GLN A 83 3.49 -3.86 13.17
N ALA A 84 3.01 -3.23 14.24
CA ALA A 84 2.03 -2.16 14.15
C ALA A 84 2.62 -0.99 13.36
N PHE A 85 2.26 -0.88 12.09
CA PHE A 85 2.59 0.28 11.29
C PHE A 85 1.43 1.27 11.36
N ILE A 86 1.72 2.48 11.83
CA ILE A 86 0.78 3.60 11.80
C ILE A 86 1.03 4.33 10.48
N PHE A 87 0.09 4.24 9.54
CA PHE A 87 0.10 4.96 8.27
C PHE A 87 -0.90 6.10 8.26
#